data_AF-A0A2J8M445-F1
#
_entry.id   AF-A0A2J8M445-F1
#
_cell.length_a   1.000
_cell.length_b   1.000
_cell.length_c   1.000
_cell.angle_alpha   90.00
_cell.angle_beta   90.00
_cell.angle_gamma   90.00
#
_symmetry.space_group_name_H-M   'P 1'
#
loop_
_entity.id
_entity.type
_entity.pdbx_description
1 polymer ?
#
loop_
_entity_poly.entity_id
_entity_poly.type
_entity_poly.pdbx_seq_one_letter_code
_entity_poly.pdbx_strand_id
1 'polypeptide(L)'
;YKLFPNCVPSFGFRHLLPLTDRVDSFNEEVRKQRVSRNRDAPEGGFDAVLQAAVCKEKIGWRKDALHLLVFTTDDVPHIALDGKLGGLVQPHDGQCHLNEANEYTASNQMDYPSLALLGEKLAENNINLIFAVTKNHYMLYKSIRSKVELSVWDQPEDLNLFFTATCQDGVSYPGQRKCEGLKIGDTASFEVSVEARSCPSRHTEHVFALRPVGFRDSLEVGVTYNCTCGCSVGLEPNSARCSGSGTYVCGLCECSPGYLGT
;
A
#
# COMPACT_ATOMS: atom_id res chain seq x y z
N TYR A 1 -43.15 -9.85 -5.48
CA TYR A 1 -42.06 -10.41 -6.31
C TYR A 1 -42.23 -9.95 -7.75
N LYS A 2 -41.42 -9.01 -8.24
CA LYS A 2 -41.39 -8.69 -9.67
C LYS A 2 -40.67 -9.84 -10.38
N LEU A 3 -41.36 -10.55 -11.29
CA LEU A 3 -40.69 -11.43 -12.25
C LEU A 3 -39.84 -10.55 -13.17
N PHE A 4 -38.53 -10.53 -12.95
CA PHE A 4 -37.58 -10.05 -13.95
C PHE A 4 -37.38 -11.19 -14.96
N PRO A 5 -37.81 -11.07 -16.23
CA PRO A 5 -37.92 -12.26 -17.08
C PRO A 5 -36.58 -12.76 -17.64
N ASN A 6 -35.49 -12.01 -17.48
CA ASN A 6 -34.37 -12.12 -18.42
C ASN A 6 -33.03 -11.57 -17.86
N CYS A 7 -32.47 -12.23 -16.84
CA CYS A 7 -31.13 -11.93 -16.29
C CYS A 7 -30.06 -12.87 -16.85
N VAL A 8 -28.79 -12.46 -16.79
CA VAL A 8 -27.64 -13.34 -17.07
C VAL A 8 -27.24 -14.13 -15.81
N PRO A 9 -26.52 -15.27 -15.93
CA PRO A 9 -25.96 -15.97 -14.78
C PRO A 9 -25.11 -15.05 -13.90
N SER A 10 -25.01 -15.35 -12.61
CA SER A 10 -24.16 -14.60 -11.66
C SER A 10 -22.69 -14.71 -12.07
N PHE A 11 -21.97 -13.60 -11.95
CA PHE A 11 -20.55 -13.50 -12.26
C PHE A 11 -19.89 -12.57 -11.22
N GLY A 12 -18.61 -12.79 -10.92
CA GLY A 12 -17.85 -11.93 -10.00
C GLY A 12 -17.50 -10.59 -10.65
N PHE A 13 -16.50 -10.62 -11.54
CA PHE A 13 -16.07 -9.43 -12.29
C PHE A 13 -15.75 -9.78 -13.75
N ARG A 14 -16.11 -8.88 -14.66
CA ARG A 14 -15.83 -8.96 -16.10
C ARG A 14 -15.31 -7.62 -16.59
N HIS A 15 -14.17 -7.64 -17.27
CA HIS A 15 -13.66 -6.48 -17.97
C HIS A 15 -14.17 -6.50 -19.43
N LEU A 16 -14.88 -5.44 -19.82
CA LEU A 16 -15.61 -5.42 -21.10
C LEU A 16 -14.91 -4.56 -22.16
N LEU A 17 -14.49 -3.36 -21.77
CA LEU A 17 -13.92 -2.37 -22.68
C LEU A 17 -12.63 -1.81 -22.09
N PRO A 18 -11.45 -2.08 -22.70
CA PRO A 18 -10.22 -1.40 -22.36
C PRO A 18 -10.34 0.11 -22.55
N LEU A 19 -9.59 0.89 -21.77
CA LEU A 19 -9.56 2.35 -21.91
C LEU A 19 -9.17 2.74 -23.34
N THR A 20 -10.05 3.48 -24.01
CA THR A 20 -9.90 3.90 -25.40
C THR A 20 -10.35 5.36 -25.56
N ASP A 21 -9.78 6.04 -26.55
CA ASP A 21 -10.18 7.37 -27.02
C ASP A 21 -11.46 7.35 -27.86
N ARG A 22 -11.91 6.19 -28.32
CA ARG A 22 -13.16 6.00 -29.07
C ARG A 22 -14.38 5.97 -28.16
N VAL A 23 -14.93 7.15 -27.88
CA VAL A 23 -16.07 7.33 -26.97
C VAL A 23 -17.30 6.51 -27.39
N ASP A 24 -17.55 6.34 -28.70
CA ASP A 24 -18.71 5.58 -29.18
C ASP A 24 -18.70 4.11 -28.76
N SER A 25 -17.50 3.50 -28.62
CA SER A 25 -17.35 2.13 -28.14
C SER A 25 -17.91 1.94 -26.73
N PHE A 26 -17.86 2.97 -25.88
CA PHE A 26 -18.47 2.93 -24.56
C PHE A 26 -19.99 2.80 -24.64
N ASN A 27 -20.63 3.63 -25.47
CA ASN A 27 -22.09 3.59 -25.64
C ASN A 27 -22.56 2.27 -26.23
N GLU A 28 -21.80 1.70 -27.16
CA GLU A 28 -22.08 0.39 -27.76
C GLU A 28 -21.98 -0.74 -26.73
N GLU A 29 -20.91 -0.80 -25.95
CA GLU A 29 -20.75 -1.85 -24.94
C GLU A 29 -21.77 -1.75 -23.81
N VAL A 30 -22.11 -0.53 -23.35
CA VAL A 30 -23.14 -0.31 -22.32
C VAL A 30 -24.51 -0.83 -22.76
N ARG A 31 -24.90 -0.59 -24.03
CA ARG A 31 -26.20 -1.06 -24.56
C ARG A 31 -26.32 -2.58 -24.64
N LYS A 32 -25.19 -3.30 -24.70
CA LYS A 32 -25.16 -4.77 -24.73
C LYS A 32 -25.34 -5.40 -23.34
N GLN A 33 -25.14 -4.63 -22.26
CA GLN A 33 -25.12 -5.17 -20.91
C GLN A 33 -26.51 -5.58 -20.42
N ARG A 34 -26.52 -6.65 -19.63
CA ARG A 34 -27.72 -7.19 -18.98
C ARG A 34 -27.41 -7.45 -17.52
N VAL A 35 -28.37 -7.11 -16.66
CA VAL A 35 -28.23 -7.31 -15.21
C VAL A 35 -28.23 -8.80 -14.86
N SER A 36 -27.46 -9.16 -13.83
CA SER A 36 -27.55 -10.44 -13.16
C SER A 36 -28.44 -10.33 -11.92
N ARG A 37 -28.43 -11.36 -11.06
CA ARG A 37 -29.09 -11.38 -9.76
C ARG A 37 -28.30 -12.24 -8.77
N ASN A 38 -28.21 -11.79 -7.54
CA ASN A 38 -27.68 -12.50 -6.38
C ASN A 38 -28.79 -12.76 -5.34
N ARG A 39 -28.44 -13.40 -4.22
CA ARG A 39 -29.39 -13.85 -3.19
C ARG A 39 -29.43 -12.91 -1.99
N ASP A 40 -28.27 -12.43 -1.57
CA ASP A 40 -28.04 -11.52 -0.47
C ASP A 40 -27.90 -10.08 -0.95
N ALA A 41 -27.85 -9.14 0.01
CA ALA A 41 -27.74 -7.71 -0.28
C ALA A 41 -26.28 -7.25 -0.54
N PRO A 42 -25.26 -7.72 0.22
CA PRO A 42 -23.89 -7.31 -0.05
C PRO A 42 -23.39 -7.80 -1.41
N GLU A 43 -22.62 -6.95 -2.09
CA GLU A 43 -22.08 -7.24 -3.42
C GLU A 43 -20.56 -7.44 -3.40
N GLY A 44 -20.04 -8.27 -4.31
CA GLY A 44 -18.60 -8.52 -4.49
C GLY A 44 -17.82 -7.38 -5.16
N GLY A 45 -18.27 -6.13 -5.01
CA GLY A 45 -17.76 -5.01 -5.78
C GLY A 45 -16.28 -4.68 -5.53
N PHE A 46 -15.74 -5.02 -4.36
CA PHE A 46 -14.32 -4.75 -4.05
C PHE A 46 -13.35 -5.70 -4.75
N ASP A 47 -13.76 -6.92 -5.13
CA ASP A 47 -12.99 -7.75 -6.05
C ASP A 47 -12.81 -7.03 -7.40
N ALA A 48 -13.89 -6.47 -7.93
CA ALA A 48 -13.86 -5.74 -9.20
C ALA A 48 -12.96 -4.51 -9.13
N VAL A 49 -13.02 -3.73 -8.03
CA VAL A 49 -12.15 -2.56 -7.83
C VAL A 49 -10.68 -2.99 -7.79
N LEU A 50 -10.36 -4.06 -7.07
CA LEU A 50 -8.99 -4.55 -6.96
C LEU A 50 -8.47 -5.08 -8.30
N GLN A 51 -9.24 -5.92 -9.01
CA GLN A 51 -8.87 -6.46 -10.32
C GLN A 51 -8.68 -5.33 -11.34
N ALA A 52 -9.57 -4.32 -11.35
CA ALA A 52 -9.41 -3.14 -12.18
C ALA A 52 -8.16 -2.30 -11.83
N ALA A 53 -7.70 -2.37 -10.58
CA ALA A 53 -6.49 -1.68 -10.15
C ALA A 53 -5.21 -2.38 -10.58
N VAL A 54 -5.15 -3.71 -10.44
CA VAL A 54 -3.90 -4.48 -10.61
C VAL A 54 -3.72 -5.01 -12.04
N CYS A 55 -4.80 -5.22 -12.81
CA CYS A 55 -4.75 -5.70 -14.20
C CYS A 55 -4.42 -4.59 -15.21
N LYS A 56 -3.30 -3.88 -15.02
CA LYS A 56 -2.92 -2.67 -15.78
C LYS A 56 -3.06 -2.77 -17.29
N GLU A 57 -2.52 -3.83 -17.87
CA GLU A 57 -2.46 -4.01 -19.33
C GLU A 57 -3.84 -4.27 -19.93
N LYS A 58 -4.67 -5.09 -19.27
CA LYS A 58 -6.03 -5.36 -19.73
C LYS A 58 -6.92 -4.13 -19.62
N ILE A 59 -6.85 -3.41 -18.49
CA ILE A 59 -7.64 -2.19 -18.30
C ILE A 59 -7.14 -1.04 -19.19
N GLY A 60 -5.83 -0.94 -19.42
CA GLY A 60 -5.23 0.08 -20.28
C GLY A 60 -4.86 1.39 -19.56
N TRP A 61 -4.46 1.33 -18.29
CA TRP A 61 -4.01 2.52 -17.54
C TRP A 61 -2.75 3.12 -18.18
N ARG A 62 -2.78 4.41 -18.52
CA ARG A 62 -1.66 5.12 -19.18
C ARG A 62 -0.72 5.72 -18.15
N LYS A 63 0.60 5.54 -18.31
CA LYS A 63 1.62 5.97 -17.33
C LYS A 63 1.49 7.45 -16.91
N ASP A 64 1.26 8.35 -17.87
CA ASP A 64 1.24 9.80 -17.64
C ASP A 64 -0.19 10.38 -17.68
N ALA A 65 -1.13 9.70 -17.03
CA ALA A 65 -2.52 10.15 -16.96
C ALA A 65 -3.09 10.11 -15.54
N LEU A 66 -4.11 10.92 -15.30
CA LEU A 66 -4.95 10.80 -14.11
C LEU A 66 -5.81 9.54 -14.23
N HIS A 67 -5.64 8.59 -13.30
CA HIS A 67 -6.48 7.40 -13.22
C HIS A 67 -7.68 7.66 -12.31
N LEU A 68 -8.87 7.68 -12.88
CA LEU A 68 -10.14 7.77 -12.15
C LEU A 68 -10.88 6.45 -12.26
N LEU A 69 -11.13 5.79 -11.14
CA LEU A 69 -11.94 4.59 -11.07
C LEU A 69 -13.27 4.93 -10.41
N VAL A 70 -14.35 4.95 -11.18
CA VAL A 70 -15.69 5.26 -10.70
C VAL A 70 -16.38 3.95 -10.30
N PHE A 71 -16.63 3.78 -9.01
CA PHE A 71 -17.33 2.63 -8.46
C PHE A 71 -18.78 3.01 -8.16
N THR A 72 -19.71 2.43 -8.91
CA THR A 72 -21.15 2.64 -8.77
C THR A 72 -21.82 1.44 -8.13
N THR A 73 -22.55 1.64 -7.04
CA THR A 73 -23.40 0.62 -6.43
C THR A 73 -24.50 1.27 -5.59
N ASP A 74 -25.60 0.56 -5.42
CA ASP A 74 -26.71 0.94 -4.57
C ASP A 74 -26.80 0.10 -3.29
N ASP A 75 -25.82 -0.75 -2.99
CA ASP A 75 -25.77 -1.61 -1.80
C ASP A 75 -24.38 -1.64 -1.11
N VAL A 76 -24.31 -2.36 0.02
CA VAL A 76 -23.10 -2.56 0.82
C VAL A 76 -22.12 -3.52 0.13
N PRO A 77 -20.80 -3.38 0.35
CA PRO A 77 -19.84 -4.33 -0.19
C PRO A 77 -19.66 -5.52 0.75
N HIS A 78 -19.33 -6.67 0.20
CA HIS A 78 -18.60 -7.69 0.94
C HIS A 78 -17.16 -7.26 1.20
N ILE A 79 -16.63 -7.66 2.37
CA ILE A 79 -15.25 -7.39 2.79
C ILE A 79 -14.55 -8.68 3.20
N ALA A 80 -13.23 -8.62 3.34
CA ALA A 80 -12.44 -9.75 3.85
C ALA A 80 -13.09 -10.41 5.08
N LEU A 81 -13.04 -11.73 5.11
CA LEU A 81 -13.67 -12.71 6.00
C LEU A 81 -15.15 -13.02 5.72
N ASP A 82 -15.86 -12.23 4.90
CA ASP A 82 -17.23 -12.58 4.50
C ASP A 82 -17.29 -13.83 3.62
N GLY A 83 -16.26 -14.07 2.79
CA GLY A 83 -16.18 -15.22 1.90
C GLY A 83 -16.16 -16.55 2.66
N LYS A 84 -15.83 -16.56 3.95
CA LYS A 84 -15.88 -17.74 4.82
C LYS A 84 -17.28 -18.37 4.88
N LEU A 85 -18.34 -17.57 4.77
CA LEU A 85 -19.72 -18.06 4.69
C LEU A 85 -19.99 -18.86 3.40
N GLY A 86 -19.26 -18.54 2.33
CA GLY A 86 -19.26 -19.26 1.05
C GLY A 86 -18.18 -20.33 0.92
N GLY A 87 -17.42 -20.62 1.98
CA GLY A 87 -16.31 -21.59 1.97
C GLY A 87 -15.00 -21.04 1.42
N LEU A 88 -14.91 -19.75 1.12
CA LEU A 88 -13.70 -19.07 0.66
C LEU A 88 -12.85 -18.70 1.89
N VAL A 89 -11.79 -19.47 2.12
CA VAL A 89 -10.90 -19.31 3.29
C VAL A 89 -9.50 -18.82 2.91
N GLN A 90 -9.20 -18.77 1.61
CA GLN A 90 -7.93 -18.27 1.11
C GLN A 90 -7.97 -16.74 1.07
N PRO A 91 -7.06 -16.03 1.78
CA PRO A 91 -6.99 -14.57 1.69
C PRO A 91 -6.68 -14.11 0.27
N HIS A 92 -7.21 -12.94 -0.10
CA HIS A 92 -6.92 -12.33 -1.40
C HIS A 92 -5.42 -11.98 -1.54
N ASP A 93 -4.80 -12.35 -2.67
CA ASP A 93 -3.35 -12.21 -2.91
C ASP A 93 -2.89 -10.85 -3.48
N GLY A 94 -3.83 -10.06 -4.00
CA GLY A 94 -3.55 -8.72 -4.53
C GLY A 94 -3.05 -8.72 -5.97
N GLN A 95 -3.20 -9.83 -6.69
CA GLN A 95 -2.71 -10.02 -8.06
C GLN A 95 -3.85 -10.01 -9.10
N CYS A 96 -3.47 -9.88 -10.37
CA CYS A 96 -4.40 -9.93 -11.49
C CYS A 96 -4.77 -11.37 -11.85
N HIS A 97 -6.07 -11.66 -11.91
CA HIS A 97 -6.63 -12.98 -12.23
C HIS A 97 -7.72 -12.91 -13.29
N LEU A 98 -7.57 -12.00 -14.25
CA LEU A 98 -8.42 -11.94 -15.44
C LEU A 98 -7.90 -12.94 -16.49
N ASN A 99 -8.75 -13.85 -16.93
CA ASN A 99 -8.42 -14.79 -18.01
C ASN A 99 -8.44 -14.13 -19.40
N GLU A 100 -8.22 -14.92 -20.45
CA GLU A 100 -8.29 -14.45 -21.85
C GLU A 100 -9.69 -13.94 -22.24
N ALA A 101 -10.75 -14.47 -21.62
CA ALA A 101 -12.11 -14.00 -21.78
C ALA A 101 -12.45 -12.74 -20.93
N ASN A 102 -11.45 -12.15 -20.27
CA ASN A 102 -11.59 -10.99 -19.38
C ASN A 102 -12.53 -11.21 -18.19
N GLU A 103 -12.67 -12.45 -17.73
CA GLU A 103 -13.42 -12.79 -16.52
C GLU A 103 -12.47 -13.03 -15.34
N TYR A 104 -12.88 -12.60 -14.15
CA TYR A 104 -12.15 -12.86 -12.91
C TYR A 104 -12.34 -14.31 -12.48
N THR A 105 -11.28 -15.12 -12.57
CA THR A 105 -11.36 -16.58 -12.37
C THR A 105 -11.22 -17.01 -10.91
N ALA A 106 -10.70 -16.15 -10.04
CA ALA A 106 -10.45 -16.49 -8.65
C ALA A 106 -11.60 -16.08 -7.69
N SER A 107 -12.74 -15.61 -8.22
CA SER A 107 -13.91 -15.19 -7.42
C SER A 107 -14.53 -16.31 -6.57
N ASN A 108 -14.23 -17.57 -6.89
CA ASN A 108 -14.68 -18.75 -6.16
C ASN A 108 -13.52 -19.49 -5.46
N GLN A 109 -12.34 -18.88 -5.39
CA GLN A 109 -11.13 -19.46 -4.81
C GLN A 109 -10.63 -18.61 -3.65
N MET A 110 -10.63 -17.28 -3.82
CA MET A 110 -10.16 -16.32 -2.83
C MET A 110 -11.32 -15.58 -2.17
N ASP A 111 -11.11 -15.22 -0.91
CA ASP A 111 -11.96 -14.30 -0.15
C ASP A 111 -11.85 -12.87 -0.72
N TYR A 112 -12.79 -12.01 -0.32
CA TYR A 112 -12.81 -10.61 -0.71
C TYR A 112 -11.59 -9.85 -0.18
N PRO A 113 -11.13 -8.78 -0.85
CA PRO A 113 -10.01 -7.99 -0.37
C PRO A 113 -10.35 -7.23 0.90
N SER A 114 -9.33 -7.04 1.76
CA SER A 114 -9.43 -6.13 2.89
C SER A 114 -9.35 -4.68 2.41
N LEU A 115 -9.91 -3.74 3.19
CA LEU A 115 -9.79 -2.30 2.91
C LEU A 115 -8.32 -1.84 2.85
N ALA A 116 -7.45 -2.47 3.65
CA ALA A 116 -6.02 -2.16 3.65
C ALA A 116 -5.35 -2.59 2.33
N LEU A 117 -5.60 -3.82 1.88
CA LEU A 117 -5.09 -4.32 0.58
C LEU A 117 -5.62 -3.48 -0.58
N LEU A 118 -6.90 -3.11 -0.54
CA LEU A 118 -7.51 -2.26 -1.57
C LEU A 118 -6.82 -0.89 -1.61
N GLY A 119 -6.62 -0.25 -0.45
CA GLY A 119 -5.91 1.02 -0.34
C GLY A 119 -4.46 0.93 -0.81
N GLU A 120 -3.75 -0.13 -0.47
CA GLU A 120 -2.38 -0.39 -0.93
C GLU A 120 -2.31 -0.45 -2.46
N LYS A 121 -3.13 -1.29 -3.10
CA LYS A 121 -3.09 -1.48 -4.56
C LYS A 121 -3.61 -0.27 -5.32
N LEU A 122 -4.58 0.47 -4.81
CA LEU A 122 -5.00 1.73 -5.43
C LEU A 122 -3.87 2.76 -5.40
N ALA A 123 -3.15 2.86 -4.28
CA ALA A 123 -2.02 3.75 -4.13
C ALA A 123 -0.86 3.33 -5.04
N GLU A 124 -0.43 2.07 -4.98
CA GLU A 124 0.65 1.49 -5.82
C GLU A 124 0.41 1.74 -7.32
N ASN A 125 -0.85 1.65 -7.75
CA ASN A 125 -1.25 1.80 -9.16
C ASN A 125 -1.71 3.22 -9.53
N ASN A 126 -1.56 4.18 -8.61
CA ASN A 126 -1.86 5.60 -8.82
C ASN A 126 -3.35 5.86 -9.18
N ILE A 127 -4.29 5.10 -8.61
CA ILE A 127 -5.73 5.15 -8.95
C ILE A 127 -6.52 5.93 -7.91
N ASN A 128 -7.33 6.89 -8.38
CA ASN A 128 -8.27 7.62 -7.54
C ASN A 128 -9.64 6.94 -7.61
N LEU A 129 -10.02 6.28 -6.51
CA LEU A 129 -11.33 5.66 -6.39
C LEU A 129 -12.40 6.70 -6.02
N ILE A 130 -13.46 6.73 -6.82
CA ILE A 130 -14.64 7.58 -6.62
C ILE A 130 -15.83 6.68 -6.32
N PHE A 131 -16.39 6.79 -5.12
CA PHE A 131 -17.64 6.11 -4.76
C PHE A 131 -18.85 6.91 -5.24
N ALA A 132 -19.53 6.42 -6.27
CA ALA A 132 -20.77 6.95 -6.82
C ALA A 132 -21.95 6.09 -6.34
N VAL A 133 -22.34 6.31 -5.08
CA VAL A 133 -23.29 5.46 -4.35
C VAL A 133 -24.63 6.15 -4.09
N THR A 134 -25.69 5.36 -3.88
CA THR A 134 -27.01 5.91 -3.54
C THR A 134 -27.03 6.56 -2.14
N LYS A 135 -27.98 7.47 -1.93
CA LYS A 135 -28.10 8.27 -0.69
C LYS A 135 -28.10 7.42 0.59
N ASN A 136 -28.73 6.25 0.55
CA ASN A 136 -28.85 5.37 1.71
C ASN A 136 -27.50 4.79 2.17
N HIS A 137 -26.54 4.64 1.25
CA HIS A 137 -25.22 4.07 1.51
C HIS A 137 -24.11 5.13 1.59
N TYR A 138 -24.43 6.40 1.39
CA TYR A 138 -23.45 7.49 1.39
C TYR A 138 -22.58 7.51 2.66
N MET A 139 -23.19 7.37 3.84
CA MET A 139 -22.43 7.43 5.11
C MET A 139 -21.48 6.25 5.28
N LEU A 140 -21.84 5.07 4.78
CA LEU A 140 -20.99 3.88 4.78
C LEU A 140 -19.75 4.09 3.91
N TYR A 141 -19.93 4.45 2.65
CA TYR A 141 -18.78 4.65 1.75
C TYR A 141 -17.96 5.89 2.11
N LYS A 142 -18.57 6.90 2.75
CA LYS A 142 -17.86 8.03 3.33
C LYS A 142 -16.95 7.59 4.48
N SER A 143 -17.38 6.68 5.35
CA SER A 143 -16.52 6.19 6.45
C SER A 143 -15.36 5.33 5.97
N ILE A 144 -15.49 4.65 4.82
CA ILE A 144 -14.37 3.91 4.21
C ILE A 144 -13.21 4.85 3.83
N ARG A 145 -13.51 6.11 3.45
CA ARG A 145 -12.51 7.13 3.13
C ARG A 145 -12.05 7.96 4.34
N SER A 146 -12.62 7.76 5.52
CA SER A 146 -12.33 8.55 6.73
C SER A 146 -11.16 7.98 7.55
N LYS A 147 -10.41 7.02 7.00
CA LYS A 147 -9.25 6.42 7.65
C LYS A 147 -7.97 6.76 6.90
N VAL A 148 -6.95 7.16 7.66
CA VAL A 148 -5.57 7.28 7.17
C VAL A 148 -4.72 6.35 8.02
N GLU A 149 -3.93 5.49 7.39
CA GLU A 149 -2.98 4.60 8.04
C GLU A 149 -1.62 4.75 7.37
N LEU A 150 -0.56 4.91 8.15
CA LEU A 150 0.80 5.03 7.63
C LEU A 150 1.42 3.63 7.47
N SER A 151 1.95 3.36 6.27
CA SER A 151 2.68 2.15 5.91
C SER A 151 4.16 2.47 5.70
N VAL A 152 5.03 1.50 5.97
CA VAL A 152 6.49 1.60 5.76
C VAL A 152 6.89 0.62 4.67
N TRP A 153 7.66 1.08 3.70
CA TRP A 153 8.16 0.29 2.58
C TRP A 153 9.68 0.23 2.64
N ASP A 154 10.25 -0.93 2.35
CA ASP A 154 11.70 -1.19 2.30
C ASP A 154 12.44 -0.80 3.59
N GLN A 155 11.85 -1.12 4.75
CA GLN A 155 12.48 -0.85 6.05
C GLN A 155 13.78 -1.65 6.23
N PRO A 156 14.92 -0.99 6.53
CA PRO A 156 16.18 -1.66 6.88
C PRO A 156 16.08 -2.42 8.21
N GLU A 157 16.71 -3.59 8.28
CA GLU A 157 16.67 -4.46 9.47
C GLU A 157 17.36 -3.84 10.70
N ASP A 158 18.30 -2.92 10.48
CA ASP A 158 19.08 -2.22 11.48
C ASP A 158 18.39 -0.95 12.02
N LEU A 159 17.16 -0.65 11.55
CA LEU A 159 16.35 0.48 12.03
C LEU A 159 15.10 0.03 12.79
N ASN A 160 14.89 0.67 13.95
CA ASN A 160 13.61 0.69 14.66
C ASN A 160 12.82 1.94 14.30
N LEU A 161 11.52 1.77 14.11
CA LEU A 161 10.57 2.84 13.87
C LEU A 161 9.51 2.82 14.96
N PHE A 162 9.32 3.96 15.62
CA PHE A 162 8.25 4.17 16.59
C PHE A 162 7.29 5.23 16.06
N PHE A 163 6.00 5.00 16.21
CA PHE A 163 4.95 5.84 15.65
C PHE A 163 4.10 6.44 16.76
N THR A 164 3.77 7.72 16.61
CA THR A 164 2.75 8.39 17.41
C THR A 164 1.80 9.10 16.45
N ALA A 165 0.52 8.74 16.49
CA ALA A 165 -0.50 9.38 15.67
C ALA A 165 -1.17 10.52 16.46
N THR A 166 -1.37 11.67 15.83
CA THR A 166 -2.21 12.76 16.35
C THR A 166 -3.34 12.99 15.36
N CYS A 167 -4.57 12.70 15.80
CA CYS A 167 -5.77 12.74 14.97
C CYS A 167 -6.57 14.04 15.21
N GLN A 168 -7.87 14.05 14.91
CA GLN A 168 -8.69 15.27 14.92
C GLN A 168 -8.94 15.88 16.28
N ASP A 169 -8.90 15.05 17.31
CA ASP A 169 -9.06 15.44 18.70
C ASP A 169 -7.83 16.19 19.23
N GLY A 170 -6.74 16.26 18.45
CA GLY A 170 -5.47 16.83 18.88
C GLY A 170 -4.77 16.00 19.95
N VAL A 171 -5.26 14.79 20.23
CA VAL A 171 -4.66 13.88 21.22
C VAL A 171 -3.61 13.04 20.51
N SER A 172 -2.44 12.94 21.13
CA SER A 172 -1.37 12.06 20.66
C SER A 172 -1.58 10.65 21.19
N TYR A 173 -1.49 9.68 20.28
CA TYR A 173 -1.68 8.25 20.51
C TYR A 173 -0.37 7.51 20.28
N PRO A 174 0.46 7.28 21.32
CA PRO A 174 1.70 6.54 21.20
C PRO A 174 1.46 5.10 20.73
N GLY A 175 2.31 4.61 19.82
CA GLY A 175 2.20 3.27 19.22
C GLY A 175 1.12 3.14 18.14
N GLN A 176 0.34 4.19 17.87
CA GLN A 176 -0.63 4.20 16.77
C GLN A 176 -0.02 4.77 15.50
N ARG A 177 -0.38 4.16 14.37
CA ARG A 177 -0.03 4.61 13.02
C ARG A 177 -1.27 4.85 12.14
N LYS A 178 -2.45 4.92 12.75
CA LYS A 178 -3.73 5.12 12.06
C LYS A 178 -4.60 6.17 12.76
N CYS A 179 -5.36 6.90 11.96
CA CYS A 179 -6.43 7.79 12.39
C CYS A 179 -7.72 7.40 11.67
N GLU A 180 -8.85 7.46 12.39
CA GLU A 180 -10.18 7.12 11.89
C GLU A 180 -11.15 8.30 12.10
N GLY A 181 -12.27 8.29 11.39
CA GLY A 181 -13.29 9.35 11.54
C GLY A 181 -12.95 10.67 10.83
N LEU A 182 -11.94 10.68 9.96
CA LEU A 182 -11.50 11.86 9.22
C LEU A 182 -12.57 12.40 8.24
N LYS A 183 -12.83 13.71 8.25
CA LYS A 183 -13.63 14.38 7.22
C LYS A 183 -12.70 15.01 6.19
N ILE A 184 -13.28 15.33 5.03
CA ILE A 184 -12.55 16.02 3.96
C ILE A 184 -12.11 17.39 4.49
N GLY A 185 -10.80 17.65 4.43
CA GLY A 185 -10.17 18.87 4.94
C GLY A 185 -9.51 18.73 6.31
N ASP A 186 -9.70 17.60 6.99
CA ASP A 186 -9.05 17.35 8.27
C ASP A 186 -7.61 16.81 8.07
N THR A 187 -6.71 17.20 8.98
CA THR A 187 -5.29 16.84 8.92
C THR A 187 -4.95 15.87 10.05
N ALA A 188 -4.35 14.73 9.72
CA ALA A 188 -3.70 13.84 10.68
C ALA A 188 -2.18 14.07 10.66
N SER A 189 -1.54 14.02 11.81
CA SER A 189 -0.08 14.14 11.93
C SER A 189 0.50 12.87 12.53
N PHE A 190 1.61 12.40 11.96
CA PHE A 190 2.33 11.22 12.45
C PHE A 190 3.75 11.63 12.81
N GLU A 191 4.11 11.46 14.08
CA GLU A 191 5.50 11.57 14.53
C GLU A 191 6.14 10.18 14.41
N VAL A 192 7.28 10.13 13.72
CA VAL A 192 8.01 8.89 13.44
C VAL A 192 9.42 9.02 14.00
N SER A 193 9.71 8.29 15.07
CA SER A 193 11.05 8.24 15.67
C SER A 193 11.83 7.08 15.06
N VAL A 194 12.99 7.40 14.49
CA VAL A 194 13.90 6.44 13.85
C VAL A 194 15.08 6.20 14.79
N GLU A 195 15.35 4.94 15.14
CA GLU A 195 16.47 4.54 16.00
C GLU A 195 17.32 3.49 15.29
N ALA A 196 18.61 3.79 15.10
CA ALA A 196 19.57 2.83 14.55
C ALA A 196 20.06 1.87 15.63
N ARG A 197 19.92 0.55 15.40
CA ARG A 197 20.37 -0.49 16.33
C ARG A 197 21.86 -0.79 16.22
N SER A 198 22.43 -0.62 15.03
CA SER A 198 23.82 -0.96 14.76
C SER A 198 24.37 -0.13 13.61
N CYS A 199 25.69 -0.17 13.46
CA CYS A 199 26.39 0.40 12.33
C CYS A 199 26.52 -0.65 11.22
N PRO A 200 25.86 -0.48 10.06
CA PRO A 200 25.98 -1.43 8.96
C PRO A 200 27.42 -1.48 8.43
N SER A 201 27.87 -2.68 8.03
CA SER A 201 29.29 -2.96 7.70
C SER A 201 29.72 -2.38 6.34
N ARG A 202 28.78 -1.92 5.53
CA ARG A 202 29.02 -1.26 4.25
C ARG A 202 28.63 0.22 4.39
N HIS A 203 29.24 1.07 3.59
CA HIS A 203 28.71 2.41 3.31
C HIS A 203 27.42 2.23 2.47
N THR A 204 26.39 1.70 3.11
CA THR A 204 25.06 1.51 2.54
C THR A 204 24.23 2.70 2.95
N GLU A 205 23.91 3.53 1.97
CA GLU A 205 22.79 4.46 2.09
C GLU A 205 21.51 3.63 1.99
N HIS A 206 20.67 3.74 3.00
CA HIS A 206 19.36 3.11 3.00
C HIS A 206 18.31 4.14 2.65
N VAL A 207 17.34 3.75 1.84
CA VAL A 207 16.17 4.56 1.54
C VAL A 207 14.96 3.71 1.87
N PHE A 208 14.08 4.24 2.71
CA PHE A 208 12.77 3.66 2.97
C PHE A 208 11.70 4.71 2.74
N ALA A 209 10.45 4.29 2.53
CA ALA A 209 9.35 5.21 2.27
C ALA A 209 8.25 5.08 3.33
N LEU A 210 7.77 6.23 3.81
CA LEU A 210 6.56 6.36 4.61
C LEU A 210 5.42 6.76 3.69
N ARG A 211 4.36 5.93 3.64
CA ARG A 211 3.25 6.13 2.71
C ARG A 211 1.91 5.96 3.41
N PRO A 212 1.00 6.96 3.35
CA PRO A 212 -0.37 6.76 3.77
C PRO A 212 -1.07 5.78 2.83
N VAL A 213 -1.68 4.73 3.38
CA VAL A 213 -2.41 3.70 2.64
C VAL A 213 -3.53 4.36 1.82
N GLY A 214 -3.58 4.10 0.53
CA GLY A 214 -4.56 4.72 -0.38
C GLY A 214 -4.17 6.09 -0.93
N PHE A 215 -3.01 6.65 -0.57
CA PHE A 215 -2.55 7.96 -1.04
C PHE A 215 -1.38 7.84 -2.03
N ARG A 216 -1.33 8.80 -2.95
CA ARG A 216 -0.28 8.91 -3.97
C ARG A 216 1.05 9.35 -3.36
N ASP A 217 0.98 10.36 -2.50
CA ASP A 217 2.16 10.99 -1.93
C ASP A 217 2.86 10.06 -0.94
N SER A 218 4.19 10.10 -0.96
CA SER A 218 5.06 9.37 -0.04
C SER A 218 6.17 10.28 0.45
N LEU A 219 6.70 9.97 1.62
CA LEU A 219 7.90 10.59 2.17
C LEU A 219 9.03 9.58 2.08
N GLU A 220 10.00 9.84 1.18
CA GLU A 220 11.24 9.07 1.10
C GLU A 220 12.21 9.55 2.18
N VAL A 221 12.74 8.61 2.94
CA VAL A 221 13.68 8.87 4.04
C VAL A 221 15.00 8.19 3.69
N GLY A 222 15.97 9.02 3.30
CA GLY A 222 17.37 8.60 3.15
C GLY A 222 18.08 8.59 4.50
N VAL A 223 18.67 7.45 4.84
CA VAL A 223 19.41 7.24 6.09
C VAL A 223 20.88 7.02 5.79
N THR A 224 21.71 7.89 6.37
CA THR A 224 23.16 7.83 6.33
C THR A 224 23.71 7.58 7.72
N TYR A 225 24.53 6.55 7.86
CA TYR A 225 25.08 6.14 9.15
C TYR A 225 26.46 6.73 9.34
N ASN A 226 26.62 7.55 10.37
CA ASN A 226 27.93 8.08 10.71
C ASN A 226 28.64 7.19 11.73
N CYS A 227 29.20 6.09 11.22
CA CYS A 227 29.86 5.06 12.03
C CYS A 227 31.37 5.26 12.16
N THR A 228 31.92 6.22 11.43
CA THR A 228 33.36 6.52 11.44
C THR A 228 33.61 7.83 12.17
N CYS A 229 34.78 7.96 12.78
CA CYS A 229 35.19 9.19 13.44
C CYS A 229 36.03 10.02 12.48
N GLY A 230 35.93 11.36 12.52
CA GLY A 230 36.76 12.21 11.64
C GLY A 230 38.27 11.98 11.80
N CYS A 231 38.73 11.56 12.98
CA CYS A 231 40.14 11.24 13.25
C CYS A 231 40.63 9.91 12.66
N SER A 232 39.73 9.03 12.20
CA SER A 232 40.12 7.75 11.58
C SER A 232 40.53 7.88 10.11
N VAL A 233 40.47 9.09 9.54
CA VAL A 233 40.84 9.36 8.14
C VAL A 233 42.37 9.50 7.96
N GLY A 234 43.11 9.69 9.05
CA GLY A 234 44.57 9.89 9.06
C GLY A 234 45.33 8.81 9.81
N LEU A 235 45.07 7.54 9.48
CA LEU A 235 45.79 6.40 10.07
C LEU A 235 47.29 6.50 9.75
N GLU A 236 48.14 6.47 10.76
CA GLU A 236 49.60 6.42 10.60
C GLU A 236 50.09 5.00 10.94
N PRO A 237 50.11 4.08 9.97
CA PRO A 237 50.60 2.72 10.19
C PRO A 237 52.10 2.72 10.47
N ASN A 238 52.53 1.82 11.36
CA ASN A 238 53.92 1.74 11.85
C ASN A 238 54.44 3.07 12.41
N SER A 239 53.56 3.84 13.06
CA SER A 239 53.92 5.16 13.58
C SER A 239 55.07 5.05 14.58
N ALA A 240 56.03 5.98 14.47
CA ALA A 240 57.09 6.11 15.47
C ALA A 240 56.53 6.44 16.87
N ARG A 241 55.34 7.04 16.93
CA ARG A 241 54.60 7.29 18.18
C ARG A 241 54.10 6.01 18.83
N CYS A 242 54.00 4.93 18.05
CA CYS A 242 53.59 3.58 18.46
C CYS A 242 54.77 2.59 18.39
N SER A 243 55.99 3.07 18.64
CA SER A 243 57.22 2.25 18.65
C SER A 243 57.52 1.51 17.33
N GLY A 244 56.90 1.92 16.22
CA GLY A 244 57.07 1.29 14.91
C GLY A 244 56.31 -0.04 14.73
N SER A 245 55.57 -0.51 15.75
CA SER A 245 54.86 -1.80 15.75
C SER A 245 53.35 -1.65 16.00
N GLY A 246 52.78 -0.52 15.56
CA GLY A 246 51.36 -0.23 15.68
C GLY A 246 50.92 0.93 14.79
N THR A 247 49.62 1.10 14.66
CA THR A 247 48.97 2.18 13.91
C THR A 247 48.54 3.27 14.87
N TYR A 248 48.94 4.52 14.62
CA TYR A 248 48.45 5.66 15.39
C TYR A 248 47.11 6.13 14.81
N VAL A 249 46.06 6.10 15.64
CA VAL A 249 44.68 6.45 15.26
C VAL A 249 44.01 7.20 16.40
N CYS A 250 43.42 8.37 16.13
CA CYS A 250 42.65 9.14 17.10
C CYS A 250 43.35 9.42 18.44
N GLY A 251 44.68 9.54 18.44
CA GLY A 251 45.47 9.78 19.66
C GLY A 251 45.93 8.52 20.39
N LEU A 252 45.56 7.34 19.92
CA LEU A 252 45.88 6.03 20.50
C LEU A 252 46.72 5.19 19.52
N CYS A 253 47.34 4.13 20.05
CA CYS A 253 48.12 3.17 19.28
C CYS A 253 47.38 1.83 19.22
N GLU A 254 46.97 1.39 18.04
CA GLU A 254 46.53 0.01 17.81
C GLU A 254 47.73 -0.88 17.48
N CYS A 255 47.99 -1.87 18.34
CA CYS A 255 49.08 -2.82 18.13
C CYS A 255 48.85 -3.68 16.89
N SER A 256 49.91 -3.93 16.12
CA SER A 256 49.86 -4.91 15.03
C SER A 256 49.65 -6.34 15.57
N PRO A 257 49.12 -7.27 14.76
CA PRO A 257 48.91 -8.65 15.19
C PRO A 257 50.18 -9.28 15.78
N GLY A 258 50.05 -9.89 16.97
CA GLY A 258 51.17 -10.51 17.69
C GLY A 258 51.79 -9.64 18.79
N TYR A 259 51.36 -8.38 18.94
CA TYR A 259 51.78 -7.49 20.02
C TYR A 259 50.61 -7.19 20.97
N LEU A 260 50.91 -7.04 22.27
CA LEU A 260 49.96 -6.67 23.31
C LEU A 260 50.53 -5.49 24.10
N GLY A 261 49.72 -4.46 24.31
CA GLY A 261 50.06 -3.26 25.06
C GLY A 261 48.84 -2.35 25.17
N THR A 262 48.75 -1.61 26.27
CA THR A 262 47.69 -0.61 26.53
C THR A 262 48.19 0.79 26.27
#